data_AF-A0A839ES51-F1
#
_entry.id   AF-A0A839ES51-F1
#
_cell.length_a   1.000
_cell.length_b   1.000
_cell.length_c   1.000
_cell.angle_alpha   90.00
_cell.angle_beta   90.00
_cell.angle_gamma   90.00
#
_symmetry.space_group_name_H-M   'P 1'
#
loop_
_entity.id
_entity.type
_entity.pdbx_description
1 polymer ?
#
loop_
_entity_poly.entity_id
_entity_poly.type
_entity_poly.pdbx_seq_one_letter_code
_entity_poly.pdbx_strand_id
1 'polypeptide(L)'
;MMTDTHTNDATEWPSFAQELGRKSLETVETWVKRYNARKITARELFILVSAIYDSVSGLVPRDDLDVIGAVHEELRQASKKAKAK
;
A
#
# COMPACT_ATOMS: atom_id res chain seq x y z
N MET A 1 -47.05 4.71 19.41
CA MET A 1 -45.61 4.74 19.72
C MET A 1 -45.05 3.34 19.49
N MET A 2 -44.41 3.14 18.35
CA MET A 2 -43.50 2.03 18.08
C MET A 2 -42.42 2.65 17.19
N THR A 3 -41.30 3.03 17.79
CA THR A 3 -40.12 3.45 17.05
C THR A 3 -39.39 2.17 16.67
N ASP A 4 -39.72 1.63 15.51
CA ASP A 4 -38.93 0.57 14.89
C ASP A 4 -37.57 1.16 14.50
N THR A 5 -36.64 1.17 15.46
CA THR A 5 -35.22 1.30 15.19
C THR A 5 -34.81 0.16 14.28
N HIS A 6 -34.88 0.40 12.97
CA HIS A 6 -34.17 -0.39 11.99
C HIS A 6 -32.69 -0.11 12.23
N THR A 7 -32.05 -0.89 13.10
CA THR A 7 -30.59 -1.05 13.11
C THR A 7 -30.23 -1.58 11.74
N ASN A 8 -29.84 -0.66 10.86
CA ASN A 8 -29.32 -0.96 9.54
C ASN A 8 -27.91 -1.52 9.73
N ASP A 9 -27.80 -2.72 10.30
CA ASP A 9 -26.58 -3.53 10.38
C ASP A 9 -26.28 -4.13 8.99
N ALA A 10 -26.44 -3.31 7.95
CA ALA A 10 -26.00 -3.61 6.61
C ALA A 10 -24.50 -3.33 6.57
N THR A 11 -23.71 -4.36 6.88
CA THR A 11 -22.41 -4.68 6.28
C THR A 11 -21.90 -3.58 5.35
N GLU A 12 -21.37 -2.49 5.93
CA GLU A 12 -21.04 -1.29 5.16
C GLU A 12 -19.79 -1.61 4.35
N TRP A 13 -19.97 -1.78 3.03
CA TRP A 13 -18.84 -2.05 2.14
C TRP A 13 -17.86 -0.88 2.23
N PRO A 14 -16.55 -1.15 2.31
CA PRO A 14 -15.56 -0.08 2.35
C PRO A 14 -15.69 0.81 1.11
N SER A 15 -15.47 2.11 1.30
CA SER A 15 -15.39 3.05 0.19
C SER A 15 -14.31 2.63 -0.81
N PHE A 16 -14.43 3.10 -2.06
CA PHE A 16 -13.42 2.83 -3.09
C PHE A 16 -12.01 3.18 -2.62
N ALA A 17 -11.85 4.34 -1.96
CA ALA A 17 -10.56 4.76 -1.43
C ALA A 17 -10.01 3.77 -0.39
N GLN A 18 -10.84 3.32 0.56
CA GLN A 18 -10.45 2.35 1.58
C GLN A 18 -10.07 0.99 0.97
N GLU A 19 -10.85 0.48 0.03
CA GLU A 19 -10.55 -0.80 -0.63
C GLU A 19 -9.29 -0.70 -1.51
N LEU A 20 -9.09 0.44 -2.19
CA LEU A 20 -7.88 0.71 -2.95
C LEU A 20 -6.65 0.77 -2.04
N GLY A 21 -6.74 1.47 -0.90
CA GLY A 21 -5.68 1.53 0.11
C GLY A 21 -5.30 0.15 0.61
N ARG A 22 -6.30 -0.62 1.07
CA ARG A 22 -6.13 -2.01 1.54
C ARG A 22 -5.43 -2.90 0.51
N LYS A 23 -5.89 -2.90 -0.75
CA LYS A 23 -5.29 -3.71 -1.83
C LYS A 23 -3.88 -3.24 -2.20
N SER A 24 -3.61 -1.94 -2.12
CA SER A 24 -2.29 -1.38 -2.38
C SER A 24 -1.28 -1.87 -1.34
N LEU A 25 -1.66 -1.86 -0.06
CA LEU A 25 -0.85 -2.38 1.04
C LEU A 25 -0.60 -3.89 0.91
N GLU A 26 -1.62 -4.69 0.60
CA GLU A 26 -1.47 -6.13 0.33
C GLU A 26 -0.49 -6.41 -0.82
N THR A 27 -0.56 -5.57 -1.86
CA THR A 27 0.34 -5.68 -3.01
C THR A 27 1.78 -5.36 -2.62
N VAL A 28 2.01 -4.29 -1.86
CA VAL A 28 3.34 -3.96 -1.31
C VAL A 28 3.87 -5.10 -0.45
N GLU A 29 3.07 -5.63 0.48
CA GLU A 29 3.46 -6.73 1.35
C GLU A 29 3.85 -7.99 0.54
N THR A 30 3.09 -8.31 -0.51
CA THR A 30 3.37 -9.43 -1.41
C THR A 30 4.75 -9.31 -2.05
N TRP A 31 5.12 -8.12 -2.52
CA TRP A 31 6.43 -7.91 -3.15
C TRP A 31 7.57 -7.88 -2.14
N VAL A 32 7.34 -7.33 -0.94
CA VAL A 32 8.30 -7.41 0.17
C VAL A 32 8.57 -8.88 0.55
N LYS A 33 7.52 -9.71 0.67
CA LYS A 33 7.67 -11.16 0.92
C LYS A 33 8.50 -11.84 -0.17
N ARG A 34 8.26 -11.52 -1.45
CA ARG A 34 9.04 -12.07 -2.58
C ARG A 34 10.50 -11.62 -2.56
N TYR A 35 10.78 -10.37 -2.17
CA TYR A 35 12.14 -9.89 -1.99
C TYR A 35 12.86 -10.62 -0.84
N ASN A 36 12.19 -10.78 0.31
CA ASN A 36 12.73 -11.50 1.45
C ASN A 36 13.02 -12.98 1.14
N ALA A 37 12.19 -13.59 0.29
CA ALA A 37 12.40 -14.94 -0.25
C ALA A 37 13.46 -15.02 -1.36
N ARG A 38 14.19 -13.92 -1.63
CA ARG A 38 15.21 -13.77 -2.69
C ARG A 38 14.70 -14.13 -4.09
N LYS A 39 13.40 -13.95 -4.34
CA LYS A 39 12.77 -14.20 -5.64
C LYS A 39 12.85 -13.00 -6.58
N ILE A 40 13.01 -11.80 -6.02
CA ILE A 40 13.27 -10.56 -6.75
C ILE A 40 14.43 -9.83 -6.09
N THR A 41 15.07 -8.96 -6.86
CA THR A 41 16.15 -8.07 -6.43
C THR A 41 15.59 -6.82 -5.74
N ALA A 42 16.46 -6.11 -5.02
CA ALA A 42 16.09 -4.82 -4.40
C ALA A 42 15.68 -3.78 -5.45
N ARG A 43 16.29 -3.81 -6.64
CA ARG A 43 15.93 -2.93 -7.76
C ARG A 43 14.53 -3.19 -8.28
N GLU A 44 14.17 -4.45 -8.45
CA GLU A 44 12.81 -4.84 -8.89
C GLU A 44 11.78 -4.45 -7.84
N LEU A 45 12.05 -4.69 -6.55
CA LEU A 45 11.18 -4.24 -5.47
C LEU A 45 10.99 -2.71 -5.49
N PHE A 46 12.06 -1.94 -5.67
CA PHE A 46 11.98 -0.49 -5.76
C PHE A 46 11.09 -0.02 -6.93
N ILE A 47 11.25 -0.61 -8.12
CA ILE A 47 10.43 -0.27 -9.29
C ILE A 47 8.95 -0.56 -9.03
N LEU A 48 8.65 -1.72 -8.44
CA LEU A 48 7.27 -2.13 -8.14
C LEU A 48 6.61 -1.22 -7.11
N VAL A 49 7.29 -0.92 -6.01
CA VAL A 49 6.76 -0.03 -4.97
C VAL A 49 6.62 1.41 -5.48
N SER A 50 7.55 1.89 -6.32
CA SER A 50 7.45 3.21 -6.96
C SER A 50 6.20 3.30 -7.83
N ALA A 51 5.96 2.29 -8.67
CA ALA A 51 4.79 2.24 -9.53
C ALA A 51 3.48 2.21 -8.72
N ILE A 52 3.44 1.48 -7.61
CA ILE A 52 2.29 1.47 -6.70
C ILE A 52 2.08 2.87 -6.11
N TYR A 53 3.11 3.47 -5.52
CA TYR A 53 3.04 4.81 -4.93
C TYR A 53 2.50 5.85 -5.91
N ASP A 54 3.06 5.92 -7.11
CA ASP A 54 2.65 6.89 -8.14
C ASP A 54 1.20 6.65 -8.62
N SER A 55 0.75 5.39 -8.66
CA SER A 55 -0.59 5.04 -9.14
C SER A 55 -1.70 5.35 -8.13
N VAL A 56 -1.38 5.44 -6.84
CA VAL A 56 -2.38 5.52 -5.76
C VAL A 56 -2.29 6.81 -4.94
N SER A 57 -1.23 7.59 -5.14
CA SER A 57 -1.03 8.88 -4.49
C SER A 57 -2.21 9.83 -4.75
N GLY A 58 -2.81 10.33 -3.68
CA GLY A 58 -4.00 11.18 -3.73
C GLY A 58 -5.33 10.44 -3.94
N LEU A 59 -5.32 9.11 -4.08
CA LEU A 59 -6.54 8.29 -4.29
C LEU A 59 -6.90 7.40 -3.09
N VAL A 60 -5.92 7.09 -2.23
CA VAL A 60 -6.10 6.24 -1.04
C VAL A 60 -6.10 7.08 0.25
N PRO A 61 -6.62 6.56 1.37
CA PRO A 61 -6.48 7.18 2.68
C PRO A 61 -5.03 7.57 2.95
N ARG A 62 -4.86 8.74 3.58
CA ARG A 62 -3.53 9.30 3.83
C ARG A 62 -2.64 8.35 4.63
N ASP A 63 -3.20 7.70 5.64
CA ASP A 63 -2.46 6.78 6.51
C ASP A 63 -1.89 5.60 5.70
N ASP A 64 -2.67 5.06 4.74
CA ASP A 64 -2.21 3.99 3.85
C ASP A 64 -1.11 4.50 2.90
N LEU A 65 -1.29 5.71 2.36
CA LEU A 65 -0.29 6.33 1.48
C LEU A 65 1.04 6.60 2.20
N ASP A 66 0.98 7.01 3.47
CA ASP A 66 2.16 7.29 4.29
C ASP A 66 2.98 6.02 4.53
N VAL A 67 2.32 4.87 4.74
CA VAL A 67 3.00 3.56 4.84
C VAL A 67 3.70 3.20 3.53
N ILE A 68 3.00 3.30 2.40
CA ILE A 68 3.58 3.00 1.08
C ILE A 68 4.76 3.96 0.80
N GLY A 69 4.60 5.24 1.14
CA GLY A 69 5.62 6.27 1.00
C GLY A 69 6.87 6.00 1.83
N ALA A 70 6.72 5.54 3.07
CA ALA A 70 7.84 5.17 3.93
C ALA A 70 8.67 4.02 3.31
N VAL A 71 8.01 2.96 2.84
CA VAL A 71 8.68 1.84 2.17
C VAL A 71 9.39 2.31 0.90
N HIS A 72 8.73 3.16 0.10
CA HIS A 72 9.30 3.72 -1.12
C HIS A 72 10.58 4.53 -0.83
N GLU A 73 10.58 5.38 0.20
CA GLU A 73 11.74 6.20 0.55
C GLU A 73 12.91 5.36 1.09
N GLU A 74 12.65 4.35 1.91
CA GLU A 74 13.69 3.43 2.37
C GLU A 74 14.39 2.71 1.20
N LEU A 75 13.61 2.20 0.24
CA LEU A 75 14.13 1.54 -0.95
C LEU A 75 14.92 2.50 -1.85
N ARG A 76 14.46 3.76 -1.96
CA ARG A 76 15.16 4.81 -2.69
C ARG A 76 16.53 5.08 -2.09
N GLN A 77 16.61 5.20 -0.76
CA GLN A 77 17.87 5.44 -0.06
C GLN A 77 18.82 4.25 -0.16
N ALA A 78 18.31 3.02 -0.03
CA ALA A 78 19.09 1.80 -0.24
C ALA A 78 19.68 1.74 -1.66
N SER A 79 18.89 2.12 -2.68
CA SER A 79 19.33 2.14 -4.07
C SER A 79 20.40 3.19 -4.35
N LYS A 80 20.32 4.37 -3.71
CA LYS A 80 21.36 5.40 -3.81
C LYS A 80 22.69 4.92 -3.19
N LYS A 81 22.64 4.31 -2.00
CA LYS A 81 23.83 3.77 -1.33
C LYS A 81 24.51 2.68 -2.16
N ALA A 82 23.74 1.83 -2.83
CA ALA A 82 24.28 0.79 -3.70
C ALA A 82 25.05 1.33 -4.93
N LYS A 83 24.73 2.55 -5.40
CA LYS A 83 25.42 3.19 -6.54
C LYS A 83 26.68 3.97 -6.14
N ALA A 84 26.82 4.33 -4.87
CA ALA A 84 27.96 5.10 -4.36
C ALA A 84 29.18 4.23 -4.01
N LYS A 85 29.09 2.92 -4.21
CA LYS A 85 30.12 1.92 -3.96
C LYS A 85 30.61 1.34 -5.28
#